data_AF-A0A7S2PCW4-F1
#
_entry.id   AF-A0A7S2PCW4-F1
#
_cell.length_a   1.000
_cell.length_b   1.000
_cell.length_c   1.000
_cell.angle_alpha   90.00
_cell.angle_beta   90.00
_cell.angle_gamma   90.00
#
_symmetry.space_group_name_H-M   'P 1'
#
loop_
_entity.id
_entity.type
_entity.pdbx_description
1 polymer ?
#
loop_
_entity_poly.entity_id
_entity_poly.type
_entity_poly.pdbx_seq_one_letter_code
_entity_poly.pdbx_strand_id
1 'polypeptide(L)'
;RFDMLPLSLMHLCSLHGNIDRFAFSVIVRLSATDFNDIKSIWFGKTLIRNVAALTYEQADAILSDEDPNAIATTAKLCAGGFVSKNLISQLKQQLLMLTDFARFRKRFRAETGALELQSSE
;
A
#
# COMPACT_ATOMS: atom_id res chain seq x y z
N ARG A 1 -18.97 -12.00 -9.26
CA ARG A 1 -17.63 -12.44 -8.81
C ARG A 1 -17.70 -13.93 -8.52
N PHE A 2 -16.89 -14.75 -9.17
CA PHE A 2 -16.76 -16.17 -8.83
C PHE A 2 -15.48 -16.34 -8.03
N ASP A 3 -15.61 -16.86 -6.81
CA ASP A 3 -14.53 -16.88 -5.84
C ASP A 3 -13.69 -18.16 -5.99
N MET A 4 -12.37 -18.00 -6.17
CA MET A 4 -11.41 -19.12 -6.30
C MET A 4 -11.24 -19.90 -5.00
N LEU A 5 -11.43 -19.24 -3.86
CA LEU A 5 -11.24 -19.80 -2.52
C LEU A 5 -12.56 -19.77 -1.73
N PRO A 6 -12.73 -20.65 -0.72
CA PRO A 6 -13.86 -20.55 0.19
C PRO A 6 -13.90 -19.17 0.88
N LEU A 7 -15.10 -18.66 1.10
CA LEU A 7 -15.33 -17.35 1.71
C LEU A 7 -14.62 -17.19 3.07
N SER A 8 -14.56 -18.26 3.86
CA SER A 8 -13.87 -18.27 5.15
C SER A 8 -12.38 -17.94 5.02
N LEU A 9 -11.71 -18.49 4.01
CA LEU A 9 -10.30 -18.25 3.77
C LEU A 9 -10.05 -16.84 3.22
N MET A 10 -10.98 -16.31 2.43
CA MET A 10 -10.89 -14.92 1.95
C MET A 10 -10.89 -13.91 3.09
N HIS A 11 -11.72 -14.11 4.12
CA HIS A 11 -11.74 -13.21 5.29
C HIS A 11 -10.49 -13.33 6.17
N LEU A 12 -9.91 -14.54 6.26
CA LEU A 12 -8.68 -14.80 7.02
C LEU A 12 -7.43 -14.25 6.32
N CYS A 13 -7.33 -14.40 5.01
CA CYS A 13 -6.19 -13.98 4.22
C CYS A 13 -6.24 -12.50 3.81
N SER A 14 -7.41 -11.86 3.84
CA SER A 14 -7.53 -10.43 3.58
C SER A 14 -6.92 -9.60 4.71
N LEU A 15 -6.09 -8.63 4.33
CA LEU A 15 -5.32 -7.76 5.22
C LEU A 15 -6.13 -6.54 5.68
N HIS A 16 -7.22 -6.80 6.40
CA HIS A 16 -8.07 -5.75 6.95
C HIS A 16 -7.33 -4.85 7.96
N GLY A 17 -7.78 -3.60 8.07
CA GLY A 17 -7.26 -2.67 9.06
C GLY A 17 -7.57 -3.10 10.51
N ASN A 18 -6.65 -2.79 11.42
CA ASN A 18 -6.74 -2.98 12.87
C ASN A 18 -6.88 -4.42 13.37
N ILE A 19 -6.58 -5.42 12.55
CA ILE A 19 -6.61 -6.84 12.93
C ILE A 19 -5.27 -7.50 12.59
N ASP A 20 -4.78 -8.35 13.49
CA ASP A 20 -3.53 -9.09 13.28
C ASP A 20 -3.69 -10.14 12.17
N ARG A 21 -2.67 -10.26 11.31
CA ARG A 21 -2.66 -11.11 10.13
C ARG A 21 -1.30 -11.73 9.89
N PHE A 22 -1.30 -13.01 9.54
CA PHE A 22 -0.11 -13.66 9.01
C PHE A 22 0.16 -13.18 7.59
N ALA A 23 1.41 -12.84 7.32
CA ALA A 23 1.87 -12.44 5.99
C ALA A 23 3.19 -13.14 5.66
N PHE A 24 3.51 -13.15 4.37
CA PHE A 24 4.86 -13.42 3.91
C PHE A 24 5.44 -12.10 3.42
N SER A 25 6.49 -11.61 4.09
CA SER A 25 7.03 -10.28 3.83
C SER A 25 8.33 -10.36 3.05
N VAL A 26 8.49 -9.39 2.14
CA VAL A 26 9.76 -9.07 1.48
C VAL A 26 10.20 -7.70 1.97
N ILE A 27 11.36 -7.62 2.62
CA ILE A 27 11.92 -6.37 3.12
C ILE A 27 13.17 -6.07 2.31
N VAL A 28 13.17 -4.94 1.61
CA VAL A 28 14.28 -4.50 0.76
C VAL A 28 14.96 -3.32 1.43
N ARG A 29 16.29 -3.39 1.57
CA ARG A 29 17.11 -2.24 1.96
C ARG A 29 17.72 -1.62 0.72
N LEU A 30 17.44 -0.35 0.52
CA LEU A 30 17.86 0.44 -0.64
C LEU A 30 18.78 1.57 -0.16
N SER A 31 19.62 2.09 -1.07
CA SER A 31 20.27 3.37 -0.82
C SER A 31 19.26 4.52 -0.91
N ALA A 32 19.35 5.45 0.05
CA ALA A 32 18.44 6.60 0.12
C ALA A 32 18.73 7.67 -0.95
N THR A 33 19.89 7.62 -1.60
CA THR A 33 20.34 8.65 -2.55
C THR A 33 19.89 8.37 -3.99
N ASP A 34 19.92 7.12 -4.41
CA ASP A 34 19.73 6.74 -5.82
C ASP A 34 18.55 5.79 -6.04
N PHE A 35 17.96 5.21 -4.98
CA PHE A 35 16.89 4.20 -5.02
C PHE A 35 17.16 2.96 -5.90
N ASN A 36 18.36 2.86 -6.50
CA ASN A 36 18.70 1.85 -7.48
C ASN A 36 19.54 0.74 -6.84
N ASP A 37 20.40 1.11 -5.91
CA ASP A 37 21.28 0.16 -5.25
C ASP A 37 20.54 -0.63 -4.17
N ILE A 38 20.34 -1.93 -4.43
CA ILE A 38 19.74 -2.87 -3.48
C ILE A 38 20.86 -3.44 -2.60
N LYS A 39 20.89 -3.00 -1.35
CA LYS A 39 21.91 -3.44 -0.38
C LYS A 39 21.64 -4.83 0.18
N SER A 40 20.38 -5.16 0.44
CA SER A 40 19.99 -6.47 0.95
C SER A 40 18.50 -6.72 0.76
N ILE A 41 18.13 -7.98 0.59
CA ILE A 41 16.74 -8.42 0.56
C ILE A 41 16.55 -9.48 1.65
N TRP A 42 15.46 -9.37 2.40
CA TRP A 42 15.04 -10.34 3.40
C TRP A 42 13.67 -10.90 3.05
N PHE A 43 13.49 -12.20 3.28
CA PHE A 43 12.25 -12.93 3.06
C PHE A 43 11.87 -13.69 4.32
N GLY A 44 10.59 -13.69 4.69
CA GLY A 44 10.14 -14.51 5.80
C GLY A 44 8.66 -14.39 6.12
N LYS A 45 8.18 -15.33 6.95
CA LYS A 45 6.83 -15.31 7.52
C LYS A 45 6.79 -14.29 8.66
N THR A 46 5.76 -13.46 8.68
CA THR A 46 5.58 -12.36 9.64
C THR A 46 4.16 -12.31 10.17
N LEU A 47 4.00 -11.63 11.31
CA LEU A 47 2.69 -11.22 11.83
C LEU A 47 2.62 -9.70 11.74
N ILE A 48 1.61 -9.18 11.04
CA ILE A 48 1.43 -7.75 10.81
C ILE A 48 0.06 -7.28 11.32
N ARG A 49 -0.06 -5.99 11.59
CA ARG A 49 -1.32 -5.31 11.89
C ARG A 49 -1.41 -4.04 11.06
N ASN A 50 -2.30 -4.04 10.07
CA ASN A 50 -2.48 -2.86 9.22
C ASN A 50 -3.11 -1.73 10.04
N VAL A 51 -2.45 -0.58 10.11
CA VAL A 51 -2.97 0.56 10.88
C VAL A 51 -4.11 1.27 10.14
N ALA A 52 -4.07 1.26 8.80
CA ALA A 52 -5.13 1.78 7.95
C ALA A 52 -5.25 0.93 6.68
N ALA A 53 -6.48 0.77 6.18
CA ALA A 53 -6.78 0.18 4.88
C ALA A 53 -7.36 1.28 4.00
N LEU A 54 -6.49 2.03 3.32
CA LEU A 54 -6.84 3.23 2.56
C LEU A 54 -7.44 2.87 1.19
N THR A 55 -8.40 3.67 0.72
CA THR A 55 -8.75 3.71 -0.71
C THR A 55 -7.76 4.60 -1.46
N TYR A 56 -7.75 4.52 -2.80
CA TYR A 56 -6.95 5.44 -3.62
C TYR A 56 -7.32 6.90 -3.37
N GLU A 57 -8.62 7.21 -3.28
CA GLU A 57 -9.14 8.55 -2.98
C GLU A 57 -8.64 9.07 -1.63
N GLN A 58 -8.65 8.22 -0.59
CA GLN A 58 -8.11 8.60 0.72
C GLN A 58 -6.61 8.83 0.69
N ALA A 59 -5.86 8.00 -0.04
CA ALA A 59 -4.42 8.18 -0.18
C ALA A 59 -4.09 9.48 -0.93
N ASP A 60 -4.85 9.82 -1.97
CA ASP A 60 -4.71 11.06 -2.73
C ASP A 60 -5.06 12.29 -1.88
N ALA A 61 -6.16 12.24 -1.12
CA ALA A 61 -6.52 13.29 -0.18
C ALA A 61 -5.42 13.57 0.85
N ILE A 62 -4.78 12.53 1.41
CA ILE A 62 -3.64 12.68 2.34
C ILE A 62 -2.45 13.37 1.65
N LEU A 63 -2.16 13.02 0.39
CA LEU A 63 -1.07 13.62 -0.36
C LEU A 63 -1.35 15.09 -0.70
N SER A 64 -2.61 15.44 -0.95
CA SER A 64 -3.09 16.78 -1.33
C SER A 64 -3.45 17.70 -0.14
N ASP A 65 -3.18 17.29 1.11
CA ASP A 65 -3.55 18.01 2.34
C ASP A 65 -5.07 18.21 2.53
N GLU A 66 -5.87 17.33 1.93
CA GLU A 66 -7.33 17.28 2.10
C GLU A 66 -7.72 16.30 3.22
N ASP A 67 -8.98 16.34 3.67
CA ASP A 67 -9.46 15.42 4.72
C ASP A 67 -9.79 14.03 4.13
N PRO A 68 -9.00 12.98 4.43
CA PRO A 68 -9.28 11.62 3.93
C PRO A 68 -10.55 11.02 4.53
N ASN A 69 -11.10 11.61 5.59
CA ASN A 69 -12.32 11.10 6.21
C ASN A 69 -13.60 11.63 5.55
N ALA A 70 -13.51 12.57 4.60
CA ALA A 70 -14.66 13.07 3.86
C ALA A 70 -15.37 11.96 3.05
N ILE A 71 -14.63 10.92 2.64
CA ILE A 71 -15.11 9.79 1.85
C ILE A 71 -15.00 8.47 2.65
N ALA A 72 -14.92 8.56 3.99
CA ALA A 72 -14.78 7.39 4.83
C ALA A 72 -16.02 6.49 4.76
N THR A 73 -15.79 5.20 4.58
CA THR A 73 -16.83 4.17 4.57
C THR A 73 -16.97 3.57 5.98
N THR A 74 -18.21 3.38 6.45
CA THR A 74 -18.51 2.74 7.74
C THR A 74 -18.63 1.22 7.67
N ALA A 75 -18.51 0.65 6.46
CA ALA A 75 -18.56 -0.77 6.20
C ALA A 75 -17.41 -1.49 6.92
N LYS A 76 -17.77 -2.44 7.77
CA LYS A 76 -16.79 -3.28 8.48
C LYS A 76 -16.05 -4.16 7.46
N LEU A 77 -14.75 -4.38 7.72
CA LEU A 77 -13.89 -5.24 6.91
C LEU A 77 -13.74 -4.76 5.45
N CYS A 78 -13.89 -3.46 5.21
CA CYS A 78 -13.60 -2.83 3.92
C CYS A 78 -12.42 -1.86 4.04
N ALA A 79 -11.79 -1.54 2.89
CA ALA A 79 -10.96 -0.35 2.79
C ALA A 79 -11.83 0.90 2.91
N GLY A 80 -11.23 2.05 3.21
CA GLY A 80 -11.96 3.31 3.36
C GLY A 80 -12.34 3.64 4.80
N GLY A 81 -11.82 2.92 5.78
CA GLY A 81 -12.14 3.18 7.19
C GLY A 81 -11.65 4.56 7.66
N PHE A 82 -12.13 4.97 8.83
CA PHE A 82 -11.69 6.21 9.47
C PHE A 82 -10.19 6.19 9.78
N VAL A 83 -9.49 7.27 9.44
CA VAL A 83 -8.06 7.48 9.69
C VAL A 83 -7.88 8.52 10.79
N SER A 84 -7.21 8.13 11.87
CA SER A 84 -6.93 9.03 13.00
C SER A 84 -6.03 10.19 12.58
N LYS A 85 -6.36 11.41 13.00
CA LYS A 85 -5.62 12.64 12.67
C LYS A 85 -4.14 12.56 13.03
N ASN A 86 -3.81 11.90 14.14
CA ASN A 86 -2.42 11.75 14.59
C ASN A 86 -1.58 10.87 13.63
N LEU A 87 -2.24 9.99 12.88
CA LEU A 87 -1.61 9.09 11.94
C LEU A 87 -1.40 9.73 10.57
N ILE A 88 -2.21 10.72 10.20
CA ILE A 88 -2.22 11.32 8.86
C ILE A 88 -0.86 11.92 8.52
N SER A 89 -0.22 12.61 9.46
CA SER A 89 1.12 13.20 9.24
C SER A 89 2.18 12.14 8.94
N GLN A 90 2.19 11.05 9.70
CA GLN A 90 3.10 9.93 9.49
C GLN A 90 2.82 9.21 8.17
N LEU A 91 1.54 8.95 7.87
CA LEU A 91 1.15 8.32 6.61
C LEU A 91 1.55 9.18 5.42
N LYS A 92 1.37 10.50 5.49
CA LYS A 92 1.75 11.42 4.41
C LYS A 92 3.24 11.32 4.09
N GLN A 93 4.10 11.34 5.11
CA GLN A 93 5.55 11.19 4.92
C GLN A 93 5.90 9.85 4.27
N GLN A 94 5.27 8.77 4.71
CA GLN A 94 5.50 7.43 4.15
C GLN A 94 4.98 7.29 2.72
N LEU A 95 3.80 7.84 2.42
CA LEU A 95 3.21 7.85 1.08
C LEU A 95 4.03 8.68 0.09
N LEU A 96 4.55 9.84 0.51
CA LEU A 96 5.46 10.65 -0.32
C LEU A 96 6.70 9.85 -0.68
N MET A 97 7.36 9.23 0.30
CA MET A 97 8.55 8.40 0.06
C MET A 97 8.27 7.22 -0.87
N LEU A 98 7.14 6.53 -0.69
CA LEU A 98 6.71 5.45 -1.59
C LEU A 98 6.40 5.95 -3.01
N THR A 99 5.80 7.14 -3.12
CA THR A 99 5.47 7.76 -4.42
C THR A 99 6.73 8.14 -5.18
N ASP A 100 7.72 8.73 -4.50
CA ASP A 100 9.01 9.07 -5.08
C ASP A 100 9.75 7.83 -5.55
N PHE A 101 9.79 6.78 -4.72
CA PHE A 101 10.35 5.48 -5.09
C PHE A 101 9.64 4.84 -6.30
N ALA A 102 8.30 4.86 -6.31
CA ALA A 102 7.50 4.31 -7.40
C ALA A 102 7.74 5.06 -8.72
N ARG A 103 7.82 6.40 -8.67
CA ARG A 103 8.14 7.25 -9.83
C ARG A 103 9.54 6.97 -10.36
N PHE A 104 10.54 6.85 -9.48
CA PHE A 104 11.88 6.45 -9.86
C PHE A 104 11.90 5.09 -10.57
N ARG A 105 11.29 4.06 -9.97
CA ARG A 105 11.21 2.72 -10.56
C ARG A 105 10.46 2.70 -11.89
N LYS A 106 9.41 3.51 -12.06
CA LYS A 106 8.69 3.63 -13.34
C LYS A 106 9.60 4.20 -14.43
N ARG A 107 10.33 5.29 -14.16
CA ARG A 107 11.29 5.89 -15.10
C ARG A 107 12.41 4.93 -15.47
N PHE A 108 13.03 4.32 -14.47
CA PHE A 108 14.09 3.34 -14.68
C PHE A 108 13.62 2.19 -15.57
N ARG A 109 12.42 1.65 -15.33
CA ARG A 109 11.83 0.61 -16.19
C ARG A 109 11.68 1.07 -17.63
N ALA A 110 11.15 2.28 -17.86
CA ALA A 110 10.99 2.83 -19.21
C ALA A 110 12.34 2.99 -19.93
N GLU A 111 13.35 3.50 -19.24
CA GLU A 111 14.73 3.64 -19.76
C GLU A 111 15.38 2.29 -20.09
N THR A 112 15.08 1.25 -19.31
CA THR A 112 15.54 -0.13 -19.57
C THR A 112 14.70 -0.89 -20.61
N GLY A 113 13.78 -0.21 -21.31
CA GLY A 113 13.00 -0.78 -22.41
C GLY A 113 11.74 -1.53 -22.00
N ALA A 114 11.19 -1.27 -20.81
CA ALA A 114 9.90 -1.84 -20.42
C ALA A 114 8.76 -1.29 -21.30
N LEU A 115 7.88 -2.18 -21.74
CA LEU A 115 6.65 -1.83 -22.46
C LEU A 115 5.50 -1.61 -21.47
N GLU A 116 4.78 -0.49 -21.58
CA GLU A 116 3.57 -0.21 -20.80
C GLU A 116 2.35 -0.75 -21.55
N LEU A 117 1.77 -1.83 -21.02
CA LEU A 117 0.56 -2.47 -21.57
C LEU A 117 -0.61 -2.15 -20.64
N GLN A 118 -1.35 -1.08 -20.96
CA GLN A 118 -2.61 -0.75 -20.30
C GLN A 118 -3.74 -0.85 -21.32
N SER A 119 -4.77 -1.63 -20.98
CA SER A 119 -6.04 -1.64 -21.72
C SER A 119 -7.02 -0.70 -21.02
N SER A 120 -7.82 0.03 -21.78
CA SER A 120 -8.88 0.91 -21.28
C SER A 120 -10.18 0.14 -20.99
N GLU A 121 -10.07 -1.02 -20.36
CA GLU A 121 -11.22 -1.80 -19.88
C GLU A 121 -11.73 -1.26 -18.54
#